data_AF-A0A803MQY0-F1
#
_entry.id   AF-A0A803MQY0-F1
#
_cell.length_a   1.000
_cell.length_b   1.000
_cell.length_c   1.000
_cell.angle_alpha   90.00
_cell.angle_beta   90.00
_cell.angle_gamma   90.00
#
_symmetry.space_group_name_H-M   'P 1'
#
loop_
_entity.id
_entity.type
_entity.pdbx_description
1 polymer ?
#
loop_
_entity_poly.entity_id
_entity_poly.type
_entity_poly.pdbx_seq_one_letter_code
_entity_poly.pdbx_strand_id
1 'polypeptide(L)'
;MSMGAMVLGEKAQLARMKLLNATSAEVGVPKGEASSTTDGTGIKQGSSFMVVKGEVNKVPTRLLVDTEASHNFLAEKEAKALGVKFTRVDGKMKAINSKAMPVYGRAWGVQVLLGKWKGKVNFLVVDIDDEDVVLGMEFLHKVLPFRVSDGMITITSKGSEIGIKISQLKERDVRVSAL
;
A
#
# COMPACT_ATOMS: atom_id res chain seq x y z
N MET A 1 -4.54 -20.99 -25.23
CA MET A 1 -4.51 -21.31 -23.79
C MET A 1 -3.33 -20.60 -23.16
N SER A 2 -3.57 -19.65 -22.26
CA SER A 2 -2.74 -19.43 -21.07
C SER A 2 -3.46 -18.41 -20.19
N MET A 3 -4.21 -18.91 -19.21
CA MET A 3 -4.71 -18.11 -18.10
C MET A 3 -3.51 -17.84 -17.19
N GLY A 4 -3.02 -16.60 -17.18
CA GLY A 4 -2.04 -16.15 -16.20
C GLY A 4 -2.77 -15.88 -14.89
N ALA A 5 -2.83 -16.89 -14.02
CA ALA A 5 -3.30 -16.74 -12.66
C ALA A 5 -2.50 -15.63 -11.96
N MET A 6 -3.19 -14.60 -11.50
CA MET A 6 -2.64 -13.59 -10.60
C MET A 6 -2.20 -14.32 -9.33
N VAL A 7 -0.88 -14.44 -9.13
CA VAL A 7 -0.32 -15.24 -8.05
C VAL A 7 -0.53 -14.49 -6.75
N LEU A 8 -1.22 -15.14 -5.82
CA LEU A 8 -1.48 -14.74 -4.43
C LEU A 8 -0.24 -14.21 -3.66
N GLY A 9 0.96 -14.38 -4.23
CA GLY A 9 2.25 -13.92 -3.70
C GLY A 9 2.60 -12.46 -3.98
N GLU A 10 2.00 -11.76 -4.95
CA GLU A 10 2.37 -10.36 -5.27
C GLU A 10 1.74 -9.35 -4.31
N LYS A 11 0.48 -9.57 -3.90
CA LYS A 11 -0.17 -8.76 -2.84
C LYS A 11 0.52 -8.90 -1.49
N ALA A 12 1.06 -10.08 -1.20
CA ALA A 12 1.86 -10.33 0.00
C ALA A 12 3.27 -9.69 -0.04
N GLN A 13 3.75 -9.23 -1.21
CA GLN A 13 5.07 -8.62 -1.32
C GLN A 13 5.07 -7.18 -0.82
N LEU A 14 4.05 -6.37 -1.15
CA LEU A 14 3.89 -4.99 -0.66
C LEU A 14 3.83 -4.93 0.88
N ALA A 15 3.07 -5.86 1.48
CA ALA A 15 2.94 -6.11 2.91
C ALA A 15 4.26 -6.37 3.66
N ARG A 16 5.35 -6.71 2.95
CA ARG A 16 6.63 -7.10 3.57
C ARG A 16 7.83 -6.27 3.11
N MET A 17 7.59 -5.19 2.36
CA MET A 17 8.66 -4.30 1.93
C MET A 17 9.19 -3.47 3.10
N LYS A 18 10.49 -3.59 3.36
CA LYS A 18 11.23 -2.68 4.26
C LYS A 18 12.17 -1.82 3.43
N LEU A 19 12.30 -0.55 3.83
CA LEU A 19 13.31 0.35 3.29
C LEU A 19 14.69 -0.12 3.79
N LEU A 20 15.61 -0.40 2.87
CA LEU A 20 17.00 -0.70 3.19
C LEU A 20 17.81 0.58 3.04
N ASN A 21 18.37 1.09 4.15
CA ASN A 21 19.33 2.18 4.14
C ASN A 21 20.72 1.64 3.80
N ALA A 22 21.46 2.34 2.95
CA ALA A 22 22.82 1.97 2.59
C ALA A 22 23.80 2.42 3.69
N THR A 23 24.04 1.55 4.67
CA THR A 23 25.28 1.58 5.48
C THR A 23 25.91 0.19 5.37
N SER A 24 27.09 0.14 4.76
CA SER A 24 27.77 -1.08 4.34
C SER A 24 28.41 -1.83 5.51
N ALA A 25 28.07 -3.11 5.69
CA ALA A 25 28.99 -4.24 5.93
C ALA A 25 28.19 -5.50 6.34
N GLU A 26 28.23 -6.53 5.49
CA GLU A 26 27.81 -7.90 5.85
C GLU A 26 28.91 -8.58 6.69
N VAL A 27 28.59 -9.10 7.88
CA VAL A 27 29.23 -10.31 8.45
C VAL A 27 28.27 -10.97 9.46
N GLY A 28 27.95 -12.25 9.24
CA GLY A 28 27.72 -13.23 10.32
C GLY A 28 26.26 -13.55 10.70
N VAL A 29 25.76 -14.70 10.22
CA VAL A 29 24.61 -15.41 10.82
C VAL A 29 25.06 -16.08 12.13
N PRO A 30 24.20 -16.11 13.16
CA PRO A 30 23.88 -17.40 13.74
C PRO A 30 22.37 -17.68 13.88
N LYS A 31 22.14 -18.98 13.75
CA LYS A 31 20.94 -19.82 13.85
C LYS A 31 20.24 -19.70 15.21
N GLY A 32 18.92 -19.68 15.20
CA GLY A 32 18.08 -19.77 16.40
C GLY A 32 16.61 -19.93 16.02
N GLU A 33 16.17 -21.17 15.90
CA GLU A 33 14.75 -21.54 15.94
C GLU A 33 14.17 -21.15 17.32
N ALA A 34 13.03 -20.48 17.33
CA ALA A 34 12.05 -20.62 18.39
C ALA A 34 10.65 -20.40 17.83
N SER A 35 9.93 -21.52 17.82
CA SER A 35 8.50 -21.68 17.64
C SER A 35 7.67 -20.79 18.57
N SER A 36 6.58 -20.24 18.05
CA SER A 36 5.34 -20.16 18.83
C SER A 36 4.18 -20.57 17.93
N THR A 37 3.82 -21.83 18.09
CA THR A 37 2.53 -22.43 17.75
C THR A 37 1.38 -21.64 18.37
N THR A 38 0.33 -21.41 17.59
CA THR A 38 -1.04 -21.46 18.11
C THR A 38 -1.92 -21.97 16.97
N ASP A 39 -2.22 -23.25 17.07
CA ASP A 39 -3.27 -23.91 16.31
C ASP A 39 -4.62 -23.60 16.97
N GLY A 40 -5.69 -23.56 16.17
CA GLY A 40 -7.07 -23.59 16.65
C GLY A 40 -7.78 -22.24 16.83
N THR A 41 -8.41 -21.72 15.76
CA THR A 41 -9.85 -21.43 15.65
C THR A 41 -10.09 -20.60 14.39
N GLY A 42 -11.03 -21.05 13.54
CA GLY A 42 -11.35 -20.40 12.28
C GLY A 42 -11.81 -18.95 12.47
N ILE A 43 -10.94 -18.01 12.11
CA ILE A 43 -11.33 -16.67 11.71
C ILE A 43 -11.11 -16.63 10.21
N LYS A 44 -12.19 -16.50 9.41
CA LYS A 44 -12.05 -16.18 7.99
C LYS A 44 -11.26 -14.88 7.93
N GLN A 45 -10.01 -14.98 7.52
CA GLN A 45 -9.05 -13.90 7.45
C GLN A 45 -9.62 -12.85 6.50
N GLY A 46 -10.23 -11.81 7.08
CA GLY A 46 -10.70 -10.66 6.31
C GLY A 46 -9.51 -10.12 5.52
N SER A 47 -9.70 -9.84 4.23
CA SER A 47 -8.62 -9.37 3.37
C SER A 47 -7.89 -8.20 4.02
N SER A 48 -6.57 -8.31 4.21
CA SER A 48 -5.70 -7.26 4.79
C SER A 48 -5.64 -5.98 3.95
N PHE A 49 -6.26 -5.99 2.77
CA PHE A 49 -6.33 -4.89 1.83
C PHE A 49 -7.77 -4.54 1.46
N MET A 50 -8.04 -3.24 1.31
CA MET A 50 -9.33 -2.69 0.91
C MET A 50 -9.13 -1.63 -0.15
N VAL A 51 -10.04 -1.55 -1.12
CA VAL A 51 -9.99 -0.51 -2.15
C VAL A 51 -10.99 0.58 -1.80
N VAL A 52 -10.56 1.83 -1.87
CA VAL A 52 -11.42 3.00 -1.74
C VAL A 52 -11.24 3.95 -2.90
N LYS A 53 -12.24 4.80 -3.13
CA LYS A 53 -12.13 5.95 -4.03
C LYS A 53 -11.85 7.20 -3.21
N GLY A 54 -10.97 8.04 -3.70
CA GLY A 54 -10.63 9.31 -3.10
C GLY A 54 -10.05 10.25 -4.13
N GLU A 55 -9.34 11.27 -3.66
CA GLU A 55 -8.52 12.12 -4.51
C GLU A 55 -7.09 12.16 -4.00
N VAL A 56 -6.13 12.11 -4.92
CA VAL A 56 -4.72 12.39 -4.65
C VAL A 56 -4.33 13.60 -5.49
N ASN A 57 -3.77 14.62 -4.83
CA ASN A 57 -3.45 15.89 -5.47
C ASN A 57 -4.63 16.51 -6.26
N LYS A 58 -5.86 16.36 -5.73
CA LYS A 58 -7.12 16.82 -6.33
C LYS A 58 -7.55 16.09 -7.61
N VAL A 59 -6.93 14.96 -7.92
CA VAL A 59 -7.33 14.09 -9.03
C VAL A 59 -8.04 12.87 -8.45
N PRO A 60 -9.20 12.45 -8.97
CA PRO A 60 -9.87 11.23 -8.54
C PRO A 60 -8.96 10.01 -8.73
N THR A 61 -8.74 9.25 -7.66
CA THR A 61 -7.79 8.13 -7.63
C THR A 61 -8.39 6.94 -6.89
N ARG A 62 -8.03 5.73 -7.32
CA ARG A 62 -8.30 4.48 -6.60
C ARG A 62 -7.14 4.23 -5.65
N LEU A 63 -7.41 4.06 -4.36
CA LEU A 63 -6.39 3.84 -3.34
C LEU A 63 -6.58 2.47 -2.70
N LEU A 64 -5.48 1.73 -2.56
CA LEU A 64 -5.43 0.54 -1.73
C LEU A 64 -5.11 0.95 -0.30
N VAL A 65 -5.93 0.54 0.66
CA VAL A 65 -5.64 0.63 2.10
C VAL A 65 -5.13 -0.74 2.52
N ASP A 66 -3.90 -0.80 2.99
CA ASP A 66 -3.21 -2.05 3.32
C ASP A 66 -2.68 -1.98 4.76
N THR A 67 -3.25 -2.81 5.65
CA THR A 67 -2.83 -2.86 7.06
C THR A 67 -1.49 -3.57 7.27
N GLU A 68 -0.99 -4.26 6.25
CA GLU A 68 0.30 -4.94 6.30
C GLU A 68 1.43 -4.10 5.69
N ALA A 69 1.12 -3.08 4.88
CA ALA A 69 2.11 -2.14 4.36
C ALA A 69 2.61 -1.18 5.46
N SER A 70 3.91 -1.19 5.74
CA SER A 70 4.50 -0.28 6.74
C SER A 70 4.48 1.20 6.32
N HIS A 71 4.74 1.47 5.04
CA HIS A 71 4.82 2.81 4.46
C HIS A 71 3.68 3.03 3.45
N ASN A 72 3.45 4.29 3.08
CA ASN A 72 2.59 4.60 1.92
C ASN A 72 3.42 4.56 0.64
N PHE A 73 2.85 4.02 -0.42
CA PHE A 73 3.51 3.90 -1.73
C PHE A 73 2.74 4.64 -2.82
N LEU A 74 3.49 5.19 -3.76
CA LEU A 74 2.97 5.83 -4.95
C LEU A 74 3.78 5.32 -6.15
N ALA A 75 3.11 4.75 -7.15
CA ALA A 75 3.77 4.31 -8.36
C ALA A 75 4.43 5.50 -9.07
N GLU A 76 5.64 5.33 -9.60
CA GLU A 76 6.35 6.44 -10.26
C GLU A 76 5.58 7.00 -11.47
N LYS A 77 4.94 6.11 -12.24
CA LYS A 77 4.06 6.47 -13.37
C LYS A 77 2.87 7.30 -12.89
N GLU A 78 2.23 6.87 -11.80
CA GLU A 78 1.09 7.59 -11.22
C GLU A 78 1.51 8.92 -10.60
N ALA A 79 2.66 8.99 -9.94
CA ALA A 79 3.20 10.25 -9.41
C ALA A 79 3.32 11.31 -10.51
N LYS A 80 3.81 10.91 -11.69
CA LYS A 80 3.90 11.77 -12.88
C LYS A 80 2.50 12.16 -13.39
N ALA A 81 1.57 11.21 -13.50
CA ALA A 81 0.21 11.46 -13.96
C ALA A 81 -0.58 12.42 -13.05
N LEU A 82 -0.38 12.30 -11.73
CA LEU A 82 -1.00 13.16 -10.72
C LEU A 82 -0.28 14.51 -10.53
N GLY A 83 0.84 14.75 -11.24
CA GLY A 83 1.65 15.95 -11.08
C GLY A 83 2.29 16.09 -9.68
N VAL A 84 2.52 14.97 -8.99
CA VAL A 84 3.14 14.93 -7.67
C VAL A 84 4.66 15.01 -7.81
N LYS A 85 5.25 16.04 -7.19
CA LYS A 85 6.70 16.20 -7.11
C LYS A 85 7.26 15.32 -5.99
N PHE A 86 8.40 14.69 -6.24
CA PHE A 86 9.14 13.90 -5.26
C PHE A 86 10.63 14.23 -5.32
N THR A 87 11.29 14.11 -4.18
CA THR A 87 12.74 14.31 -4.06
C THR A 87 13.41 12.95 -4.06
N ARG A 88 14.49 12.79 -4.83
CA ARG A 88 15.28 11.56 -4.82
C ARG A 88 15.75 11.26 -3.39
N VAL A 89 15.58 10.00 -2.98
CA VAL A 89 16.15 9.48 -1.74
C VAL A 89 16.93 8.23 -2.09
N ASP A 90 18.11 8.08 -1.50
CA ASP A 90 18.89 6.87 -1.69
C ASP A 90 18.27 5.74 -0.87
N GLY A 91 18.09 4.59 -1.51
CA GLY A 91 17.49 3.43 -0.88
C GLY A 91 17.00 2.42 -1.90
N LYS A 92 16.96 1.16 -1.48
CA LYS A 92 16.24 0.11 -2.19
C LYS A 92 15.21 -0.46 -1.24
N MET A 93 14.05 -0.83 -1.75
CA MET A 93 13.10 -1.60 -0.96
C MET A 93 13.22 -3.07 -1.32
N LYS A 94 13.18 -3.95 -0.33
CA LYS A 94 13.16 -5.39 -0.56
C LYS A 94 12.03 -6.01 0.25
N ALA A 95 11.19 -6.81 -0.38
CA ALA A 95 10.34 -7.76 0.33
C ALA A 95 11.19 -8.96 0.75
N ILE A 96 10.82 -9.64 1.85
CA ILE A 96 11.65 -10.67 2.51
C ILE A 96 12.21 -11.74 1.55
N ASN A 97 11.53 -12.02 0.42
CA ASN A 97 11.99 -12.97 -0.59
C ASN A 97 11.98 -12.45 -2.04
N SER A 98 11.99 -11.13 -2.25
CA SER A 98 11.93 -10.53 -3.61
C SER A 98 13.22 -9.80 -3.98
N LYS A 99 13.39 -9.52 -5.27
CA LYS A 99 14.43 -8.60 -5.75
C LYS A 99 14.21 -7.22 -5.13
N ALA A 100 15.31 -6.52 -4.86
CA ALA A 100 15.23 -5.17 -4.35
C ALA A 100 14.73 -4.22 -5.46
N MET A 101 13.68 -3.47 -5.19
CA MET A 101 13.09 -2.48 -6.08
C MET A 101 13.70 -1.10 -5.84
N PRO A 102 13.92 -0.30 -6.89
CA PRO A 102 14.43 1.05 -6.73
C PRO A 102 13.40 1.94 -6.03
N VAL A 103 13.88 2.82 -5.14
CA VAL A 103 13.12 3.95 -4.65
C VAL A 103 13.49 5.16 -5.51
N TYR A 104 12.54 5.70 -6.24
CA TYR A 104 12.75 6.90 -7.07
C TYR A 104 12.82 8.16 -6.23
N GLY A 105 12.11 8.19 -5.11
CA GLY A 105 12.13 9.32 -4.20
C GLY A 105 11.08 9.25 -3.11
N ARG A 106 10.91 10.38 -2.41
CA ARG A 106 9.84 10.60 -1.44
C ARG A 106 9.03 11.82 -1.83
N ALA A 107 7.71 11.63 -1.91
CA ALA A 107 6.75 12.71 -2.10
C ALA A 107 6.26 13.18 -0.72
N TRP A 108 6.45 14.46 -0.42
CA TRP A 108 6.12 15.03 0.88
C TRP A 108 4.82 15.83 0.82
N GLY A 109 3.96 15.61 1.82
CA GLY A 109 2.80 16.46 2.06
C GLY A 109 1.75 16.44 0.93
N VAL A 110 1.61 15.32 0.22
CA VAL A 110 0.63 15.15 -0.86
C VAL A 110 -0.78 15.23 -0.29
N GLN A 111 -1.63 16.05 -0.90
CA GLN A 111 -3.02 16.21 -0.47
C GLN A 111 -3.82 14.96 -0.83
N VAL A 112 -4.50 14.38 0.16
CA VAL A 112 -5.39 13.24 -0.01
C VAL A 112 -6.77 13.58 0.55
N LEU A 113 -7.81 13.23 -0.20
CA LEU A 113 -9.22 13.29 0.20
C LEU A 113 -9.81 11.88 0.23
N LEU A 114 -10.34 11.47 1.38
CA LEU A 114 -11.05 10.20 1.57
C LEU A 114 -12.39 10.46 2.26
N GLY A 115 -13.50 10.32 1.53
CA GLY A 115 -14.80 10.77 2.03
C GLY A 115 -14.73 12.24 2.43
N LYS A 116 -14.96 12.55 3.72
CA LYS A 116 -14.82 13.91 4.27
C LYS A 116 -13.44 14.19 4.86
N TRP A 117 -12.59 13.18 5.00
CA TRP A 117 -11.25 13.34 5.54
C TRP A 117 -10.33 13.98 4.51
N LYS A 118 -9.73 15.12 4.86
CA LYS A 118 -8.71 15.78 4.03
C LYS A 118 -7.43 15.94 4.83
N GLY A 119 -6.31 15.47 4.27
CA GLY A 119 -5.03 15.52 4.95
C GLY A 119 -3.84 15.49 4.03
N LYS A 120 -2.65 15.58 4.63
CA LYS A 120 -1.36 15.46 3.94
C LYS A 120 -0.72 14.11 4.26
N VAL A 121 -0.34 13.39 3.22
CA VAL A 121 0.27 12.06 3.29
C VAL A 121 1.63 12.11 2.59
N ASN A 122 2.62 11.43 3.17
CA ASN A 122 3.93 11.25 2.54
C ASN A 122 3.96 9.89 1.87
N PHE A 123 4.56 9.79 0.69
CA PHE A 123 4.67 8.54 -0.06
C PHE A 123 6.11 8.25 -0.43
N LEU A 124 6.51 6.99 -0.35
CA LEU A 124 7.68 6.50 -1.09
C LEU A 124 7.25 6.29 -2.54
N VAL A 125 8.01 6.87 -3.47
CA VAL A 125 7.77 6.73 -4.90
C VAL A 125 8.63 5.58 -5.43
N VAL A 126 7.96 4.54 -5.94
CA VAL A 126 8.59 3.26 -6.29
C VAL A 126 8.04 2.71 -7.60
N ASP A 127 8.74 1.73 -8.15
CA ASP A 127 8.24 0.95 -9.28
C ASP A 127 7.29 -0.11 -8.73
N ILE A 128 5.98 0.06 -8.89
CA ILE A 128 4.97 -0.93 -8.52
C ILE A 128 3.98 -1.05 -9.68
N ASP A 129 3.71 -2.28 -10.12
CA ASP A 129 2.98 -2.55 -11.37
C ASP A 129 1.47 -2.74 -11.18
N ASP A 130 1.04 -3.21 -10.01
CA ASP A 130 -0.35 -3.63 -9.80
C ASP A 130 -1.25 -2.54 -9.20
N GLU A 131 -0.69 -1.65 -8.37
CA GLU A 131 -1.46 -0.67 -7.61
C GLU A 131 -0.82 0.71 -7.66
N ASP A 132 -1.61 1.71 -8.04
CA ASP A 132 -1.11 3.05 -8.33
C ASP A 132 -0.81 3.85 -7.04
N VAL A 133 -1.63 3.65 -5.99
CA VAL A 133 -1.48 4.30 -4.67
C VAL A 133 -1.83 3.33 -3.55
N VAL A 134 -0.92 3.18 -2.58
CA VAL A 134 -1.10 2.37 -1.37
C VAL A 134 -0.98 3.25 -0.12
N LEU A 135 -1.99 3.18 0.74
CA LEU A 135 -2.02 3.77 2.07
C LEU A 135 -1.74 2.68 3.10
N GLY A 136 -0.56 2.75 3.70
CA GLY A 136 -0.09 1.82 4.72
C GLY A 136 -0.26 2.36 6.15
N MET A 137 0.44 1.74 7.08
CA MET A 137 0.40 2.07 8.50
C MET A 137 0.85 3.50 8.82
N GLU A 138 1.76 4.09 8.03
CA GLU A 138 2.11 5.53 8.12
C GLU A 138 0.88 6.45 8.00
N PHE A 139 -0.11 6.09 7.17
CA PHE A 139 -1.39 6.79 7.10
C PHE A 139 -2.35 6.32 8.19
N LEU A 140 -2.51 5.00 8.38
CA LEU A 140 -3.52 4.43 9.28
C LEU A 140 -3.34 4.91 10.73
N HIS A 141 -2.11 5.02 11.22
CA HIS A 141 -1.83 5.57 12.55
C HIS A 141 -2.34 7.01 12.76
N LYS A 142 -2.45 7.81 11.69
CA LYS A 142 -2.96 9.20 11.77
C LYS A 142 -4.47 9.27 11.93
N VAL A 143 -5.17 8.18 11.65
CA VAL A 143 -6.63 8.16 11.52
C VAL A 143 -7.29 7.09 12.39
N LEU A 144 -6.59 6.64 13.44
CA LEU A 144 -7.10 5.70 14.43
C LEU A 144 -8.20 6.35 15.32
N PRO A 145 -9.20 5.56 15.79
CA PRO A 145 -9.42 4.16 15.45
C PRO A 145 -9.82 3.94 13.99
N PHE A 146 -9.25 2.89 13.39
CA PHE A 146 -9.57 2.37 12.08
C PHE A 146 -10.44 1.12 12.26
N ARG A 147 -11.61 1.08 11.60
CA ARG A 147 -12.54 -0.05 11.67
C ARG A 147 -13.07 -0.40 10.29
N VAL A 148 -13.41 -1.66 10.10
CA VAL A 148 -14.03 -2.17 8.88
C VAL A 148 -15.34 -2.85 9.29
N SER A 149 -16.46 -2.37 8.77
CA SER A 149 -17.78 -2.95 9.02
C SER A 149 -18.72 -2.59 7.87
N ASP A 150 -19.63 -3.50 7.52
CA ASP A 150 -20.72 -3.25 6.57
C ASP A 150 -20.29 -2.64 5.22
N GLY A 151 -19.15 -3.08 4.69
CA GLY A 151 -18.60 -2.57 3.42
C GLY A 151 -18.05 -1.13 3.50
N MET A 152 -17.77 -0.65 4.71
CA MET A 152 -17.18 0.66 4.96
C MET A 152 -15.90 0.55 5.79
N ILE A 153 -14.99 1.47 5.51
CA ILE A 153 -13.90 1.84 6.40
C ILE A 153 -14.38 3.02 7.25
N THR A 154 -14.26 2.93 8.56
CA THR A 154 -14.45 4.06 9.48
C THR A 154 -13.10 4.48 10.02
N ILE A 155 -12.78 5.77 9.84
CA ILE A 155 -11.58 6.40 10.39
C ILE A 155 -11.94 7.56 11.29
N THR A 156 -11.05 7.94 12.21
CA THR A 156 -11.28 9.09 13.10
C THR A 156 -10.35 10.23 12.77
N SER A 157 -10.88 11.45 12.77
CA SER A 157 -10.08 12.67 12.62
C SER A 157 -10.63 13.79 13.48
N LYS A 158 -9.77 14.34 14.35
CA LYS A 158 -10.14 15.44 15.27
C LYS A 158 -11.42 15.14 16.08
N GLY A 159 -11.58 13.89 16.53
CA GLY A 159 -12.74 13.44 17.30
C GLY A 159 -14.01 13.15 16.47
N SER A 160 -13.97 13.31 15.15
CA SER A 160 -15.08 12.95 14.25
C SER A 160 -14.83 11.62 13.57
N GLU A 161 -15.84 10.74 13.55
CA GLU A 161 -15.82 9.52 12.75
C GLU A 161 -16.21 9.82 11.30
N ILE A 162 -15.47 9.21 10.37
CA ILE A 162 -15.62 9.40 8.93
C ILE A 162 -15.73 8.03 8.29
N GLY A 163 -16.92 7.72 7.75
CA GLY A 163 -17.17 6.51 6.97
C GLY A 163 -16.78 6.69 5.50
N ILE A 164 -16.09 5.70 4.94
CA ILE A 164 -15.61 5.64 3.56
C ILE A 164 -16.07 4.31 2.97
N LYS A 165 -16.81 4.36 1.86
CA LYS A 165 -17.31 3.13 1.21
C LYS A 165 -16.17 2.36 0.56
N ILE A 166 -16.07 1.07 0.87
CA ILE A 166 -15.17 0.15 0.17
C ILE A 166 -15.71 -0.06 -1.24
N SER A 167 -14.85 0.13 -2.22
CA SER A 167 -15.15 -0.16 -3.63
C SER A 167 -14.76 -1.61 -3.93
N GLN A 168 -15.60 -2.32 -4.70
CA GLN A 168 -15.19 -3.62 -5.22
C GLN A 168 -13.99 -3.45 -6.16
N LEU A 169 -13.05 -4.40 -6.13
CA LEU A 169 -12.01 -4.54 -7.15
C LEU A 169 -12.72 -4.69 -8.51
N LYS A 170 -12.73 -3.64 -9.33
CA LYS A 170 -13.01 -3.83 -10.75
C LYS A 170 -11.81 -4.59 -11.30
N GLU A 171 -12.01 -5.81 -11.80
CA GLU A 171 -11.08 -6.38 -12.77
C GLU A 171 -10.88 -5.31 -13.85
N ARG A 172 -9.62 -4.92 -14.11
CA ARG A 172 -9.33 -3.95 -15.17
C ARG A 172 -9.98 -4.50 -16.44
N ASP A 173 -10.88 -3.73 -17.04
CA ASP A 173 -11.47 -4.04 -18.34
C ASP A 173 -10.30 -4.36 -19.28
N VAL A 174 -10.15 -5.64 -19.63
CA VAL A 174 -9.15 -6.09 -20.61
C VAL A 174 -9.49 -5.32 -21.88
N ARG A 175 -8.69 -4.33 -22.22
CA ARG A 175 -8.70 -3.76 -23.57
C ARG A 175 -8.23 -4.87 -24.48
N VAL A 176 -9.17 -5.67 -24.97
CA VAL A 176 -9.00 -6.45 -26.19
C VAL A 176 -8.90 -5.40 -27.30
N SER A 177 -7.70 -4.86 -27.50
CA SER A 177 -7.35 -4.25 -28.77
C SER A 177 -7.31 -5.40 -29.77
N ALA A 178 -8.43 -5.58 -30.47
CA ALA A 178 -8.50 -6.40 -31.66
C ALA A 178 -7.44 -5.91 -32.66
N LEU A 179 -6.59 -6.82 -33.10
CA LEU A 179 -5.97 -6.82 -34.43
C LEU A 179 -6.52 -8.04 -35.16
#